data_AF-A0A9D0IEY7-F1
#
_entry.id   AF-A0A9D0IEY7-F1
#
_cell.length_a   1.000
_cell.length_b   1.000
_cell.length_c   1.000
_cell.angle_alpha   90.00
_cell.angle_beta   90.00
_cell.angle_gamma   90.00
#
_symmetry.space_group_name_H-M   'P 1'
#
loop_
_entity.id
_entity.type
_entity.pdbx_description
1 polymer ?
#
loop_
_entity_poly.entity_id
_entity_poly.type
_entity_poly.pdbx_seq_one_letter_code
_entity_poly.pdbx_strand_id
1 'polypeptide(L)'
;VAHFLLGFLFSVLGQHRLPGDVGLLALAGLALALLPPIPDGPAPSEAETAPERPAPEAQPPPPPLRRPRRLTWGDLRCSWLFWLFFSHANYNWERLQGTGFAWAMVPIHRRLQPDGETMAAALRRHTGFFNTQPDLGSVILGVVARMEEERAEGAPVSEESVEALKRGLMGPLAGLGDTLQQAILIPTLLALGAMWAQERHWVGVLLYTAGMAAFVWGGGWALYRAGYRRGREAVLELLRGRRWQHLITGGTRMGNFLLGALVPRFVLLQLPPTLTVGGRPIQPLLDGILPGLLPLLLTLALWWLIARRRISPLRCIGGLTLLGLLLGA
;
A
#
# COMPACT_ATOMS: atom_id res chain seq x y z
N VAL A 1 2.35 -18.60 -0.18
CA VAL A 1 3.31 -19.74 -0.30
C VAL A 1 3.18 -20.47 -1.63
N ALA A 2 2.01 -20.99 -2.02
CA ALA A 2 1.86 -21.70 -3.31
C ALA A 2 2.36 -20.92 -4.53
N HIS A 3 1.88 -19.69 -4.74
CA HIS A 3 2.33 -18.84 -5.86
C HIS A 3 3.84 -18.51 -5.82
N PHE A 4 4.41 -18.37 -4.63
CA PHE A 4 5.85 -18.18 -4.45
C PHE A 4 6.64 -19.43 -4.88
N LEU A 5 6.21 -20.62 -4.47
CA LEU A 5 6.85 -21.87 -4.89
C LEU A 5 6.69 -22.09 -6.40
N LEU A 6 5.54 -21.73 -6.98
CA LEU A 6 5.34 -21.76 -8.43
C LEU A 6 6.32 -20.84 -9.16
N GLY A 7 6.53 -19.61 -8.66
CA GLY A 7 7.52 -18.69 -9.21
C GLY A 7 8.95 -19.23 -9.13
N PHE A 8 9.31 -19.83 -7.99
CA PHE A 8 10.60 -20.49 -7.81
C PHE A 8 10.81 -21.62 -8.82
N LEU A 9 9.85 -22.55 -8.91
CA LEU A 9 9.91 -23.68 -9.83
C LEU A 9 9.94 -23.22 -11.29
N PHE A 10 9.16 -22.21 -11.64
CA PHE A 10 9.17 -21.63 -12.98
C PHE A 10 10.56 -21.10 -13.34
N SER A 11 11.21 -20.36 -12.43
CA SER A 11 12.56 -19.84 -12.69
C SER A 11 13.62 -20.92 -12.79
N VAL A 12 13.48 -22.02 -12.03
CA VAL A 12 14.50 -23.08 -11.97
C VAL A 12 14.34 -24.08 -13.11
N LEU A 13 13.11 -24.53 -13.38
CA LEU A 13 12.81 -25.58 -14.35
C LEU A 13 12.82 -25.08 -15.79
N GLY A 14 12.47 -23.80 -16.01
CA GLY A 14 12.44 -23.24 -17.36
C GLY A 14 13.81 -22.97 -17.98
N GLN A 15 14.92 -23.30 -17.29
CA GLN A 15 16.30 -22.96 -17.70
C GLN A 15 16.47 -21.47 -18.08
N HIS A 16 15.62 -20.61 -17.53
CA HIS A 16 15.51 -19.20 -17.88
C HIS A 16 16.71 -18.42 -17.34
N ARG A 17 17.80 -18.42 -18.11
CA ARG A 17 19.07 -17.73 -17.85
C ARG A 17 19.35 -16.60 -18.84
N LEU A 18 18.42 -16.24 -19.73
CA LEU A 18 18.65 -15.27 -20.81
C LEU A 18 17.81 -13.99 -20.64
N PRO A 19 18.27 -12.85 -21.19
CA PRO A 19 17.65 -11.54 -21.00
C PRO A 19 16.20 -11.38 -21.52
N GLY A 20 15.69 -12.33 -22.31
CA GLY A 20 14.27 -12.38 -22.72
C GLY A 20 13.30 -12.89 -21.64
N ASP A 21 13.80 -13.52 -20.57
CA ASP A 21 13.00 -14.27 -19.61
C ASP A 21 12.27 -13.39 -18.59
N VAL A 22 12.73 -12.15 -18.38
CA VAL A 22 12.08 -11.19 -17.47
C VAL A 22 10.71 -10.79 -18.01
N GLY A 23 10.60 -10.61 -19.33
CA GLY A 23 9.33 -10.37 -20.00
C GLY A 23 8.37 -11.54 -19.84
N LEU A 24 8.87 -12.79 -19.98
CA LEU A 24 8.07 -14.00 -19.80
C LEU A 24 7.58 -14.15 -18.35
N LEU A 25 8.44 -13.88 -17.36
CA LEU A 25 8.10 -13.90 -15.93
C LEU A 25 7.08 -12.82 -15.57
N ALA A 26 7.23 -11.62 -16.13
CA ALA A 26 6.25 -10.54 -15.97
C ALA A 26 4.90 -10.89 -16.60
N LEU A 27 4.90 -11.47 -17.81
CA LEU A 27 3.69 -11.93 -18.50
C LEU A 27 3.02 -13.10 -17.79
N ALA A 28 3.79 -14.05 -17.25
CA ALA A 28 3.26 -15.16 -16.45
C ALA A 28 2.66 -14.66 -15.12
N GLY A 29 3.33 -13.72 -14.45
CA GLY A 29 2.81 -13.03 -13.27
C GLY A 29 1.52 -12.27 -13.58
N LEU A 30 1.45 -11.58 -14.72
CA LEU A 30 0.26 -10.88 -15.18
C LEU A 30 -0.89 -11.84 -15.51
N ALA A 31 -0.61 -12.94 -16.22
CA ALA A 31 -1.62 -13.97 -16.51
C ALA A 31 -2.20 -14.57 -15.23
N LEU A 32 -1.36 -14.83 -14.23
CA LEU A 32 -1.76 -15.30 -12.90
C LEU A 32 -2.59 -14.25 -12.13
N ALA A 33 -2.31 -12.96 -12.32
CA ALA A 33 -3.10 -11.87 -11.75
C ALA A 33 -4.51 -11.78 -12.36
N LEU A 34 -4.66 -12.17 -13.62
CA LEU A 34 -5.91 -12.14 -14.38
C LEU A 34 -6.77 -13.39 -14.20
N LEU A 35 -6.23 -14.46 -13.60
CA LEU A 35 -7.02 -15.65 -13.28
C LEU A 35 -8.16 -15.29 -12.31
N PRO A 36 -9.38 -15.82 -12.54
CA PRO A 36 -10.47 -15.62 -11.61
C PRO A 36 -10.06 -16.10 -10.22
N PRO A 37 -10.56 -15.46 -9.15
CA PRO A 37 -10.31 -15.97 -7.82
C PRO A 37 -10.88 -17.39 -7.73
N ILE A 38 -10.10 -18.31 -7.17
CA ILE A 38 -10.62 -19.60 -6.70
C ILE A 38 -11.76 -19.22 -5.74
N PRO A 39 -12.98 -19.76 -5.93
CA PRO A 39 -14.08 -19.44 -5.04
C PRO A 39 -13.70 -19.86 -3.63
N ASP A 40 -13.47 -18.88 -2.77
CA ASP A 40 -13.43 -19.12 -1.34
C ASP A 40 -14.82 -19.64 -0.92
N GLY A 41 -14.83 -20.58 0.03
CA GLY A 41 -16.06 -21.06 0.66
C GLY A 41 -16.94 -19.91 1.19
N PRO A 42 -18.17 -20.21 1.62
CA PRO A 42 -19.22 -19.21 1.81
C PRO A 42 -18.72 -18.02 2.63
N ALA A 43 -18.97 -16.82 2.09
CA ALA A 43 -18.64 -15.55 2.71
C ALA A 43 -19.14 -15.52 4.18
N PRO A 44 -18.39 -14.90 5.11
CA PRO A 44 -18.87 -14.74 6.48
C PRO A 44 -20.20 -13.99 6.47
N SER A 45 -21.16 -14.53 7.22
CA SER A 45 -22.51 -14.00 7.32
C SER A 45 -22.50 -12.57 7.85
N GLU A 46 -23.46 -11.81 7.37
CA GLU A 46 -23.78 -10.44 7.73
C GLU A 46 -23.57 -10.17 9.23
N ALA A 47 -22.70 -9.21 9.54
CA ALA A 47 -22.58 -8.66 10.87
C ALA A 47 -23.79 -7.77 11.15
N GLU A 48 -24.50 -8.09 12.24
CA GLU A 48 -25.61 -7.33 12.82
C GLU A 48 -25.33 -5.81 12.81
N THR A 49 -26.24 -5.07 12.20
CA THR A 49 -26.37 -3.63 12.35
C THR A 49 -26.70 -3.30 13.80
N ALA A 50 -25.79 -2.58 14.47
CA ALA A 50 -26.04 -1.98 15.77
C ALA A 50 -27.19 -0.95 15.68
N PRO A 51 -28.03 -0.81 16.72
CA PRO A 51 -29.14 0.13 16.73
C PRO A 51 -28.64 1.59 16.66
N GLU A 52 -29.26 2.37 15.78
CA GLU A 52 -29.13 3.82 15.72
C GLU A 52 -29.39 4.43 17.10
N ARG A 53 -28.40 5.17 17.63
CA ARG A 53 -28.64 6.05 18.79
C ARG A 53 -29.38 7.30 18.33
N PRO A 54 -30.32 7.82 19.13
CA PRO A 54 -30.99 9.06 18.82
C PRO A 54 -29.97 10.20 18.67
N ALA A 55 -30.21 11.05 17.66
CA ALA A 55 -29.38 12.18 17.35
C ALA A 55 -29.27 13.13 18.56
N PRO A 56 -28.06 13.63 18.91
CA PRO A 56 -27.93 14.69 19.90
C PRO A 56 -28.60 15.98 19.41
N GLU A 57 -29.19 16.72 20.35
CA GLU A 57 -29.91 17.98 20.12
C GLU A 57 -29.13 18.95 19.23
N ALA A 58 -29.84 19.49 18.25
CA ALA A 58 -29.31 20.39 17.24
C ALA A 58 -28.79 21.68 17.89
N GLN A 59 -27.49 21.92 17.77
CA GLN A 59 -26.92 23.25 18.01
C GLN A 59 -27.42 24.23 16.94
N PRO A 60 -27.72 25.49 17.31
CA PRO A 60 -28.23 26.46 16.35
C PRO A 60 -27.23 26.69 15.21
N PRO A 61 -27.71 26.84 13.96
CA PRO A 61 -26.85 27.01 12.81
C PRO A 61 -26.01 28.29 12.96
N PRO A 62 -24.72 28.26 12.63
CA PRO A 62 -23.90 29.46 12.59
C PRO A 62 -24.48 30.47 11.59
N PRO A 63 -24.27 31.79 11.80
CA PRO A 63 -24.83 32.83 10.95
C PRO A 63 -24.39 32.64 9.49
N PRO A 64 -25.27 32.94 8.51
CA PRO A 64 -25.00 32.69 7.10
C PRO A 64 -23.80 33.52 6.64
N LEU A 65 -22.74 32.83 6.23
CA LEU A 65 -21.57 33.45 5.60
C LEU A 65 -21.99 34.05 4.24
N ARG A 66 -21.53 35.27 3.94
CA ARG A 66 -21.80 36.01 2.69
C ARG A 66 -21.47 35.15 1.46
N ARG A 67 -22.52 34.69 0.74
CA ARG A 67 -22.53 33.91 -0.53
C ARG A 67 -21.55 32.73 -0.55
N PRO A 68 -22.00 31.46 -0.59
CA PRO A 68 -21.10 30.32 -0.57
C PRO A 68 -20.18 30.34 -1.79
N ARG A 69 -18.89 30.56 -1.54
CA ARG A 69 -17.87 30.42 -2.58
C ARG A 69 -17.61 28.94 -2.76
N ARG A 70 -18.25 28.33 -3.76
CA ARG A 70 -17.93 26.97 -4.18
C ARG A 70 -16.43 26.80 -4.41
N LEU A 71 -15.93 25.63 -4.02
CA LEU A 71 -14.56 25.20 -4.21
C LEU A 71 -14.28 25.05 -5.70
N THR A 72 -13.11 25.51 -6.11
CA THR A 72 -12.63 25.33 -7.48
C THR A 72 -11.73 24.12 -7.57
N TRP A 73 -11.53 23.61 -8.79
CA TRP A 73 -10.51 22.59 -9.04
C TRP A 73 -9.09 23.05 -8.67
N GLY A 74 -8.83 24.37 -8.69
CA GLY A 74 -7.57 24.93 -8.22
C GLY A 74 -7.37 24.75 -6.72
N ASP A 75 -8.41 25.03 -5.92
CA ASP A 75 -8.39 24.89 -4.47
C ASP A 75 -8.20 23.42 -4.06
N LEU A 76 -8.96 22.53 -4.70
CA LEU A 76 -8.89 21.07 -4.48
C LEU A 76 -7.51 20.49 -4.86
N ARG A 77 -6.94 20.94 -5.98
CA ARG A 77 -5.59 20.52 -6.39
C ARG A 77 -4.53 21.01 -5.42
N CYS A 78 -4.66 22.24 -4.92
CA CYS A 78 -3.75 22.78 -3.91
C CYS A 78 -3.84 21.98 -2.59
N SER A 79 -5.04 21.67 -2.12
CA SER A 79 -5.29 20.80 -0.96
C SER A 79 -4.63 19.43 -1.13
N TRP A 80 -4.86 18.78 -2.27
CA TRP A 80 -4.26 17.48 -2.56
C TRP A 80 -2.73 17.54 -2.64
N LEU A 81 -2.15 18.57 -3.26
CA LEU A 81 -0.69 18.75 -3.30
C LEU A 81 -0.11 18.96 -1.90
N PHE A 82 -0.81 19.72 -1.04
CA PHE A 82 -0.37 19.90 0.35
C PHE A 82 -0.39 18.58 1.12
N TRP A 83 -1.40 17.74 0.91
CA TRP A 83 -1.43 16.40 1.48
C TRP A 83 -0.31 15.51 0.94
N LEU A 84 -0.12 15.49 -0.38
CA LEU A 84 0.88 14.68 -1.05
C LEU A 84 2.29 14.95 -0.52
N PHE A 85 2.67 16.22 -0.38
CA PHE A 85 4.02 16.60 0.05
C PHE A 85 4.20 16.66 1.57
N PHE A 86 3.14 16.96 2.33
CA PHE A 86 3.28 17.33 3.75
C PHE A 86 2.47 16.47 4.73
N SER A 87 1.78 15.41 4.28
CA SER A 87 1.07 14.47 5.17
C SER A 87 1.94 13.90 6.29
N HIS A 88 3.23 13.68 6.01
CA HIS A 88 4.22 13.17 6.98
C HIS A 88 5.25 14.22 7.45
N ALA A 89 5.14 15.49 7.04
CA ALA A 89 6.16 16.49 7.33
C ALA A 89 6.23 16.89 8.82
N ASN A 90 5.14 16.70 9.57
CA ASN A 90 5.07 16.96 11.01
C ASN A 90 4.42 15.79 11.77
N TYR A 91 4.88 14.57 11.45
CA TYR A 91 4.39 13.33 12.05
C TYR A 91 4.82 13.25 13.53
N ASN A 92 3.87 13.05 14.43
CA ASN A 92 4.12 13.00 15.87
C ASN A 92 3.21 11.97 16.55
N TRP A 93 3.59 11.46 17.73
CA TRP A 93 2.87 10.37 18.38
C TRP A 93 1.47 10.73 18.87
N GLU A 94 1.21 12.01 19.17
CA GLU A 94 -0.10 12.46 19.66
C GLU A 94 -1.15 12.49 18.56
N ARG A 95 -0.77 12.95 17.35
CA ARG A 95 -1.70 13.29 16.27
C ARG A 95 -1.43 12.58 14.95
N LEU A 96 -0.28 11.92 14.83
CA LEU A 96 0.24 11.27 13.61
C LEU A 96 0.19 12.24 12.43
N GLN A 97 -0.70 12.04 11.45
CA GLN A 97 -0.85 12.90 10.26
C GLN A 97 -1.82 14.07 10.47
N GLY A 98 -2.39 14.26 11.66
CA GLY A 98 -3.40 15.29 11.92
C GLY A 98 -2.98 16.70 11.53
N THR A 99 -1.73 17.09 11.80
CA THR A 99 -1.18 18.39 11.37
C THR A 99 -1.07 18.50 9.85
N GLY A 100 -0.68 17.42 9.17
CA GLY A 100 -0.65 17.34 7.71
C GLY A 100 -2.05 17.42 7.10
N PHE A 101 -3.06 16.82 7.74
CA PHE A 101 -4.46 16.94 7.35
C PHE A 101 -4.93 18.38 7.47
N ALA A 102 -4.67 19.03 8.61
CA ALA A 102 -5.02 20.44 8.81
C ALA A 102 -4.35 21.34 7.77
N TRP A 103 -3.07 21.10 7.47
CA TRP A 103 -2.35 21.82 6.42
C TRP A 103 -3.02 21.66 5.04
N ALA A 104 -3.41 20.44 4.67
CA ALA A 104 -4.12 20.19 3.43
C ALA A 104 -5.48 20.91 3.34
N MET A 105 -6.14 21.14 4.47
CA MET A 105 -7.43 21.86 4.51
C MET A 105 -7.30 23.39 4.45
N VAL A 106 -6.09 23.96 4.56
CA VAL A 106 -5.85 25.42 4.46
C VAL A 106 -6.44 26.05 3.18
N PRO A 107 -6.15 25.57 1.96
CA PRO A 107 -6.74 26.14 0.74
C PRO A 107 -8.28 26.00 0.68
N ILE A 108 -8.85 24.96 1.28
CA ILE A 108 -10.30 24.75 1.37
C ILE A 108 -10.93 25.85 2.24
N HIS A 109 -10.44 26.00 3.46
CA HIS A 109 -10.97 27.00 4.40
C HIS A 109 -10.66 28.43 3.96
N ARG A 110 -9.54 28.70 3.27
CA ARG A 110 -9.25 30.02 2.67
C ARG A 110 -10.34 30.48 1.71
N ARG A 111 -10.99 29.53 1.03
CA ARG A 111 -12.08 29.81 0.10
C ARG A 111 -13.42 29.97 0.81
N LEU A 112 -13.73 29.05 1.72
CA LEU A 112 -15.04 28.93 2.37
C LEU A 112 -15.22 29.90 3.55
N GLN A 113 -14.15 30.15 4.31
CA GLN A 113 -14.13 30.93 5.55
C GLN A 113 -12.89 31.85 5.57
N PRO A 114 -12.86 32.93 4.76
CA PRO A 114 -11.67 33.76 4.61
C PRO A 114 -11.32 34.62 5.84
N ASP A 115 -12.23 34.71 6.81
CA ASP A 115 -11.99 35.42 8.06
C ASP A 115 -10.99 34.66 8.96
N GLY A 116 -10.05 35.39 9.55
CA GLY A 116 -8.90 34.79 10.24
C GLY A 116 -9.26 33.97 11.47
N GLU A 117 -10.23 34.41 12.27
CA GLU A 117 -10.62 33.71 13.48
C GLU A 117 -11.45 32.46 13.17
N THR A 118 -12.42 32.60 12.26
CA THR A 118 -13.26 31.47 11.82
C THR A 118 -12.43 30.39 11.13
N MET A 119 -11.48 30.78 10.27
CA MET A 119 -10.52 29.84 9.67
C MET A 119 -9.66 29.15 10.73
N ALA A 120 -9.10 29.90 11.68
CA ALA A 120 -8.26 29.30 12.72
C ALA A 120 -9.05 28.29 13.56
N ALA A 121 -10.29 28.61 13.91
CA ALA A 121 -11.20 27.68 14.57
C ALA A 121 -11.46 26.44 13.71
N ALA A 122 -11.68 26.61 12.41
CA ALA A 122 -11.90 25.51 11.48
C ALA A 122 -10.70 24.58 11.34
N LEU A 123 -9.51 25.14 11.15
CA LEU A 123 -8.27 24.37 11.02
C LEU A 123 -7.90 23.64 12.30
N ARG A 124 -8.15 24.23 13.48
CA ARG A 124 -7.93 23.56 14.77
C ARG A 124 -8.64 22.20 14.86
N ARG A 125 -9.86 22.08 14.33
CA ARG A 125 -10.59 20.80 14.31
C ARG A 125 -9.90 19.72 13.49
N HIS A 126 -9.25 20.11 12.39
CA HIS A 126 -8.54 19.17 11.53
C HIS A 126 -7.20 18.69 12.11
N THR A 127 -6.76 19.23 13.25
CA THR A 127 -5.49 18.82 13.89
C THR A 127 -5.61 17.58 14.78
N GLY A 128 -6.80 17.01 14.91
CA GLY A 128 -7.04 15.79 15.67
C GLY A 128 -6.28 14.58 15.12
N PHE A 129 -6.27 13.49 15.89
CA PHE A 129 -5.62 12.25 15.52
C PHE A 129 -6.13 11.74 14.16
N PHE A 130 -5.20 11.53 13.23
CA PHE A 130 -5.50 10.98 11.92
C PHE A 130 -4.30 10.19 11.41
N ASN A 131 -4.53 8.95 10.96
CA ASN A 131 -3.47 8.14 10.37
C ASN A 131 -4.01 7.15 9.35
N THR A 132 -3.51 7.25 8.13
CA THR A 132 -3.87 6.39 7.02
C THR A 132 -2.73 6.32 6.01
N GLN A 133 -2.81 5.41 5.05
CA GLN A 133 -1.88 5.41 3.93
C GLN A 133 -2.19 6.65 3.05
N PRO A 134 -1.23 7.57 2.81
CA PRO A 134 -1.54 8.87 2.20
C PRO A 134 -2.23 8.84 0.84
N ASP A 135 -1.84 7.91 -0.04
CA ASP A 135 -2.30 7.88 -1.43
C ASP A 135 -3.76 7.41 -1.51
N LEU A 136 -4.10 6.29 -0.86
CA LEU A 136 -5.50 5.82 -0.78
C LEU A 136 -6.32 6.70 0.17
N GLY A 137 -5.74 7.12 1.28
CA GLY A 137 -6.37 8.00 2.26
C GLY A 137 -6.73 9.38 1.73
N SER A 138 -6.16 9.80 0.60
CA SER A 138 -6.55 11.04 -0.10
C SER A 138 -8.04 11.12 -0.42
N VAL A 139 -8.73 9.99 -0.59
CA VAL A 139 -10.19 9.95 -0.76
C VAL A 139 -10.91 10.55 0.45
N ILE A 140 -10.40 10.35 1.67
CA ILE A 140 -10.98 10.91 2.90
C ILE A 140 -10.92 12.43 2.85
N LEU A 141 -9.78 13.00 2.43
CA LEU A 141 -9.65 14.45 2.28
C LEU A 141 -10.62 15.00 1.25
N GLY A 142 -10.82 14.31 0.13
CA GLY A 142 -11.83 14.68 -0.86
C GLY A 142 -13.24 14.71 -0.28
N VAL A 143 -13.63 13.67 0.47
CA VAL A 143 -14.94 13.61 1.15
C VAL A 143 -15.09 14.72 2.18
N VAL A 144 -14.06 14.97 2.98
CA VAL A 144 -14.08 16.04 4.00
C VAL A 144 -14.15 17.42 3.35
N ALA A 145 -13.42 17.68 2.27
CA ALA A 145 -13.50 18.94 1.54
C ALA A 145 -14.93 19.20 1.01
N ARG A 146 -15.62 18.16 0.54
CA ARG A 146 -17.03 18.25 0.15
C ARG A 146 -17.93 18.56 1.34
N MET A 147 -17.74 17.86 2.46
CA MET A 147 -18.54 18.09 3.67
C MET A 147 -18.37 19.51 4.23
N GLU A 148 -17.16 20.07 4.17
CA GLU A 148 -16.91 21.47 4.57
C GLU A 148 -17.57 22.46 3.61
N GLU A 149 -17.58 22.17 2.31
CA GLU A 149 -18.32 22.98 1.32
C GLU A 149 -19.84 22.93 1.57
N GLU A 150 -20.41 21.75 1.76
CA GLU A 150 -21.84 21.57 2.09
C GLU A 150 -22.20 22.32 3.38
N ARG A 151 -21.33 22.27 4.39
CA ARG A 151 -21.51 23.01 5.64
C ARG A 151 -21.49 24.53 5.42
N ALA A 152 -20.56 25.02 4.59
CA ALA A 152 -20.50 26.44 4.23
C ALA A 152 -21.71 26.90 3.39
N GLU A 153 -22.36 25.98 2.67
CA GLU A 153 -23.63 26.19 1.96
C GLU A 153 -24.86 26.15 2.90
N GLY A 154 -24.67 25.82 4.19
CA GLY A 154 -25.73 25.77 5.20
C GLY A 154 -26.37 24.38 5.37
N ALA A 155 -25.78 23.32 4.80
CA ALA A 155 -26.23 21.97 5.07
C ALA A 155 -26.02 21.59 6.55
N PRO A 156 -26.87 20.72 7.13
CA PRO A 156 -26.79 20.30 8.53
C PRO A 156 -25.65 19.28 8.77
N VAL A 157 -24.43 19.65 8.41
CA VAL A 157 -23.23 18.83 8.61
C VAL A 157 -22.55 19.27 9.91
N SER A 158 -22.65 18.44 10.95
CA SER A 158 -22.00 18.70 12.24
C SER A 158 -20.50 18.43 12.20
N GLU A 159 -19.75 19.10 13.07
CA GLU A 159 -18.31 18.86 13.26
C GLU A 159 -18.02 17.43 13.70
N GLU A 160 -18.87 16.91 14.58
CA GLU A 160 -18.80 15.53 15.04
C GLU A 160 -18.96 14.53 13.89
N SER A 161 -19.82 14.83 12.91
CA SER A 161 -20.00 13.99 11.72
C SER A 161 -18.74 13.93 10.85
N VAL A 162 -18.02 15.04 10.71
CA VAL A 162 -16.74 15.11 9.98
C VAL A 162 -15.67 14.28 10.69
N GLU A 163 -15.54 14.44 12.01
CA GLU A 163 -14.58 13.69 12.82
C GLU A 163 -14.91 12.19 12.90
N ALA A 164 -16.18 11.84 13.02
CA ALA A 164 -16.64 10.45 12.98
C ALA A 164 -16.31 9.79 11.62
N LEU A 165 -16.49 10.53 10.51
CA LEU A 165 -16.11 10.05 9.19
C LEU A 165 -14.61 9.79 9.08
N LYS A 166 -13.77 10.74 9.51
CA LYS A 166 -12.29 10.54 9.50
C LYS A 166 -11.89 9.31 10.31
N ARG A 167 -12.38 9.20 11.56
CA ARG A 167 -12.08 8.08 12.45
C ARG A 167 -12.58 6.74 11.92
N GLY A 168 -13.78 6.72 11.35
CA GLY A 168 -14.36 5.50 10.78
C GLY A 168 -13.64 5.00 9.53
N LEU A 169 -13.00 5.91 8.77
CA LEU A 169 -12.37 5.56 7.50
C LEU A 169 -10.86 5.40 7.57
N MET A 170 -10.17 6.04 8.54
CA MET A 170 -8.71 6.03 8.61
C MET A 170 -8.14 4.59 8.71
N GLY A 171 -8.74 3.73 9.54
CA GLY A 171 -8.31 2.35 9.75
C GLY A 171 -8.50 1.44 8.53
N PRO A 172 -9.73 1.28 8.00
CA PRO A 172 -9.98 0.46 6.82
C PRO A 172 -9.15 0.89 5.60
N LEU A 173 -9.02 2.19 5.36
CA LEU A 173 -8.21 2.70 4.24
C LEU A 173 -6.71 2.61 4.47
N ALA A 174 -6.24 2.67 5.73
CA ALA A 174 -4.85 2.37 6.07
C ALA A 174 -4.50 0.93 5.68
N GLY A 175 -5.28 -0.05 6.17
CA GLY A 175 -5.03 -1.47 5.90
C GLY A 175 -5.08 -1.79 4.41
N LEU A 176 -6.01 -1.18 3.67
CA LEU A 176 -6.13 -1.36 2.23
C LEU A 176 -4.95 -0.73 1.48
N GLY A 177 -4.59 0.52 1.81
CA GLY A 177 -3.47 1.23 1.22
C GLY A 177 -2.13 0.55 1.47
N ASP A 178 -1.88 0.11 2.70
CA ASP A 178 -0.64 -0.58 3.06
C ASP A 178 -0.51 -1.91 2.31
N THR A 179 -1.62 -2.67 2.18
CA THR A 179 -1.63 -3.88 1.38
C THR A 179 -1.33 -3.58 -0.09
N LEU A 180 -2.00 -2.59 -0.68
CA LEU A 180 -1.86 -2.29 -2.10
C LEU A 180 -0.48 -1.73 -2.45
N GLN A 181 0.02 -0.77 -1.68
CA GLN A 181 1.29 -0.11 -1.97
C GLN A 181 2.47 -0.89 -1.41
N GLN A 182 2.48 -1.18 -0.10
CA GLN A 182 3.65 -1.73 0.58
C GLN A 182 3.81 -3.23 0.36
N ALA A 183 2.72 -3.99 0.31
CA ALA A 183 2.78 -5.44 0.14
C ALA A 183 2.72 -5.89 -1.33
N ILE A 184 2.06 -5.13 -2.20
CA ILE A 184 1.86 -5.52 -3.60
C ILE A 184 2.72 -4.67 -4.54
N LEU A 185 2.46 -3.37 -4.65
CA LEU A 185 3.03 -2.53 -5.70
C LEU A 185 4.55 -2.39 -5.57
N ILE A 186 5.05 -1.98 -4.40
CA ILE A 186 6.48 -1.78 -4.15
C ILE A 186 7.27 -3.08 -4.39
N PRO A 187 6.92 -4.23 -3.77
CA PRO A 187 7.66 -5.47 -3.98
C PRO A 187 7.61 -5.97 -5.42
N THR A 188 6.47 -5.83 -6.10
CA THR A 188 6.32 -6.22 -7.51
C THR A 188 7.20 -5.36 -8.42
N LEU A 189 7.12 -4.03 -8.30
CA LEU A 189 7.90 -3.12 -9.13
C LEU A 189 9.40 -3.24 -8.84
N LEU A 190 9.79 -3.41 -7.57
CA LEU A 190 11.18 -3.67 -7.21
C LEU A 190 11.65 -5.01 -7.76
N ALA A 191 10.82 -6.06 -7.69
CA ALA A 191 11.18 -7.36 -8.23
C ALA A 191 11.46 -7.28 -9.74
N LEU A 192 10.52 -6.70 -10.50
CA LEU A 192 10.68 -6.47 -11.94
C LEU A 192 11.88 -5.57 -12.25
N GLY A 193 12.04 -4.49 -11.49
CA GLY A 193 13.15 -3.56 -11.65
C GLY A 193 14.51 -4.20 -11.40
N ALA A 194 14.61 -5.02 -10.35
CA ALA A 194 15.82 -5.74 -9.99
C ALA A 194 16.20 -6.80 -11.05
N MET A 195 15.21 -7.45 -11.66
CA MET A 195 15.45 -8.40 -12.75
C MET A 195 16.10 -7.72 -13.96
N TRP A 196 15.58 -6.58 -14.41
CA TRP A 196 16.20 -5.81 -15.50
C TRP A 196 17.53 -5.16 -15.09
N ALA A 197 17.70 -4.81 -13.81
CA ALA A 197 18.96 -4.27 -13.33
C ALA A 197 20.09 -5.32 -13.37
N GLN A 198 19.81 -6.61 -13.11
CA GLN A 198 20.82 -7.68 -13.26
C GLN A 198 21.33 -7.81 -14.71
N GLU A 199 20.50 -7.47 -15.68
CA GLU A 199 20.86 -7.44 -17.11
C GLU A 199 21.53 -6.12 -17.53
N ARG A 200 21.84 -5.25 -16.56
CA ARG A 200 22.47 -3.94 -16.77
C ARG A 200 21.59 -2.98 -17.60
N HIS A 201 20.27 -3.16 -17.53
CA HIS A 201 19.31 -2.25 -18.16
C HIS A 201 18.76 -1.23 -17.15
N TRP A 202 18.80 0.05 -17.51
CA TRP A 202 18.26 1.15 -16.70
C TRP A 202 16.72 1.17 -16.66
N VAL A 203 16.07 0.42 -17.56
CA VAL A 203 14.61 0.35 -17.70
C VAL A 203 13.93 -0.08 -16.39
N GLY A 204 14.61 -0.88 -15.55
CA GLY A 204 14.10 -1.26 -14.23
C GLY A 204 13.87 -0.07 -13.29
N VAL A 205 14.78 0.91 -13.30
CA VAL A 205 14.65 2.15 -12.52
C VAL A 205 13.48 2.99 -13.04
N LEU A 206 13.34 3.09 -14.36
CA LEU A 206 12.24 3.82 -14.99
C LEU A 206 10.90 3.16 -14.66
N LEU A 207 10.80 1.83 -14.75
CA LEU A 207 9.57 1.08 -14.45
C LEU A 207 9.12 1.31 -13.00
N TYR A 208 10.05 1.18 -12.04
CA TYR A 208 9.75 1.45 -10.64
C TYR A 208 9.30 2.90 -10.42
N THR A 209 10.09 3.85 -10.92
CA THR A 209 9.83 5.28 -10.71
C THR A 209 8.53 5.72 -11.36
N ALA A 210 8.30 5.34 -12.62
CA ALA A 210 7.08 5.68 -13.35
C ALA A 210 5.85 4.97 -12.77
N GLY A 211 5.97 3.70 -12.37
CA GLY A 211 4.89 2.94 -11.74
C GLY A 211 4.47 3.54 -10.39
N MET A 212 5.44 3.85 -9.54
CA MET A 212 5.19 4.52 -8.26
C MET A 212 4.65 5.94 -8.47
N ALA A 213 5.21 6.71 -9.41
CA ALA A 213 4.71 8.05 -9.71
C ALA A 213 3.26 8.01 -10.24
N ALA A 214 2.92 7.07 -11.12
CA ALA A 214 1.57 6.90 -11.62
C ALA A 214 0.58 6.57 -10.50
N PHE A 215 0.97 5.73 -9.54
CA PHE A 215 0.15 5.40 -8.39
C PHE A 215 -0.04 6.59 -7.44
N VAL A 216 1.05 7.24 -7.04
CA VAL A 216 1.06 8.35 -6.07
C VAL A 216 0.39 9.59 -6.66
N TRP A 217 0.83 10.05 -7.84
CA TRP A 217 0.32 11.27 -8.47
C TRP A 217 -1.02 11.04 -9.15
N GLY A 218 -1.13 9.98 -9.96
CA GLY A 218 -2.35 9.68 -10.71
C GLY A 218 -3.43 9.09 -9.83
N GLY A 219 -3.12 7.97 -9.16
CA GLY A 219 -4.04 7.27 -8.27
C GLY A 219 -4.50 8.13 -7.10
N GLY A 220 -3.57 8.77 -6.39
CA GLY A 220 -3.88 9.67 -5.29
C GLY A 220 -4.80 10.82 -5.72
N TRP A 221 -4.52 11.49 -6.83
CA TRP A 221 -5.38 12.57 -7.32
C TRP A 221 -6.77 12.06 -7.76
N ALA A 222 -6.82 10.91 -8.44
CA ALA A 222 -8.07 10.30 -8.86
C ALA A 222 -8.97 9.94 -7.66
N LEU A 223 -8.38 9.39 -6.60
CA LEU A 223 -9.09 9.04 -5.37
C LEU A 223 -9.56 10.27 -4.61
N TYR A 224 -8.72 11.30 -4.46
CA TYR A 224 -9.13 12.59 -3.90
C TYR A 224 -10.35 13.16 -4.65
N ARG A 225 -10.28 13.20 -5.99
CA ARG A 225 -11.37 13.68 -6.84
C ARG A 225 -12.64 12.83 -6.71
N ALA A 226 -12.50 11.51 -6.62
CA ALA A 226 -13.62 10.61 -6.42
C ALA A 226 -14.31 10.88 -5.07
N GLY A 227 -13.53 11.06 -4.00
CA GLY A 227 -14.03 11.42 -2.68
C GLY A 227 -14.82 12.74 -2.70
N TYR A 228 -14.30 13.77 -3.36
CA TYR A 228 -15.01 15.05 -3.50
C TYR A 228 -16.29 14.93 -4.33
N ARG A 229 -16.25 14.27 -5.49
CA ARG A 229 -17.41 14.18 -6.40
C ARG A 229 -18.52 13.25 -5.90
N ARG A 230 -18.16 12.13 -5.27
CA ARG A 230 -19.08 11.04 -4.93
C ARG A 230 -19.27 10.85 -3.42
N GLY A 231 -18.52 11.57 -2.59
CA GLY A 231 -18.62 11.47 -1.14
C GLY A 231 -18.31 10.05 -0.64
N ARG A 232 -19.12 9.59 0.33
CA ARG A 232 -18.97 8.29 0.99
C ARG A 232 -19.05 7.10 0.02
N GLU A 233 -19.77 7.23 -1.09
CA GLU A 233 -19.90 6.15 -2.08
C GLU A 233 -18.55 5.76 -2.71
N ALA A 234 -17.65 6.72 -2.94
CA ALA A 234 -16.31 6.43 -3.45
C ALA A 234 -15.53 5.52 -2.50
N VAL A 235 -15.72 5.72 -1.19
CA VAL A 235 -15.06 4.93 -0.15
C VAL A 235 -15.67 3.53 -0.06
N LEU A 236 -17.00 3.43 -0.14
CA LEU A 236 -17.68 2.13 -0.14
C LEU A 236 -17.30 1.30 -1.36
N GLU A 237 -17.18 1.91 -2.55
CA GLU A 237 -16.69 1.22 -3.74
C GLU A 237 -15.25 0.73 -3.55
N LEU A 238 -14.38 1.54 -2.95
CA LEU A 238 -12.99 1.15 -2.68
C LEU A 238 -12.89 -0.02 -1.70
N LEU A 239 -13.74 -0.06 -0.67
CA LEU A 239 -13.72 -1.09 0.37
C LEU A 239 -14.43 -2.39 -0.03
N ARG A 240 -15.53 -2.30 -0.80
CA ARG A 240 -16.41 -3.44 -1.10
C ARG A 240 -16.52 -3.78 -2.58
N GLY A 241 -15.93 -2.97 -3.45
CA GLY A 241 -16.00 -3.16 -4.89
C GLY A 241 -15.27 -4.43 -5.30
N ARG A 242 -15.98 -5.34 -6.00
CA ARG A 242 -15.39 -6.58 -6.55
C ARG A 242 -14.13 -6.30 -7.36
N ARG A 243 -14.11 -5.21 -8.12
CA ARG A 243 -12.95 -4.78 -8.92
C ARG A 243 -11.69 -4.61 -8.05
N TRP A 244 -11.81 -3.96 -6.90
CA TRP A 244 -10.69 -3.73 -5.98
C TRP A 244 -10.22 -5.04 -5.34
N GLN A 245 -11.17 -5.90 -4.92
CA GLN A 245 -10.83 -7.22 -4.38
C GLN A 245 -10.08 -8.09 -5.40
N HIS A 246 -10.51 -8.08 -6.67
CA HIS A 246 -9.81 -8.76 -7.76
C HIS A 246 -8.40 -8.19 -7.99
N LEU A 247 -8.25 -6.87 -8.03
CA LEU A 247 -6.95 -6.21 -8.20
C LEU A 247 -5.96 -6.56 -7.08
N ILE A 248 -6.42 -6.52 -5.83
CA ILE A 248 -5.58 -6.85 -4.66
C ILE A 248 -5.21 -8.33 -4.67
N THR A 249 -6.17 -9.21 -4.93
CA THR A 249 -5.93 -10.66 -4.97
C THR A 249 -4.98 -11.02 -6.10
N GLY A 250 -5.24 -10.51 -7.32
CA GLY A 250 -4.39 -10.74 -8.48
C GLY A 250 -2.98 -10.17 -8.29
N GLY A 251 -2.87 -8.93 -7.80
CA GLY A 251 -1.60 -8.31 -7.48
C GLY A 251 -0.80 -9.08 -6.42
N THR A 252 -1.46 -9.58 -5.38
CA THR A 252 -0.81 -10.41 -4.34
C THR A 252 -0.29 -11.73 -4.91
N ARG A 253 -1.05 -12.37 -5.81
CA ARG A 253 -0.60 -13.61 -6.48
C ARG A 253 0.63 -13.36 -7.34
N MET A 254 0.58 -12.30 -8.16
CA MET A 254 1.68 -11.89 -9.03
C MET A 254 2.92 -11.51 -8.22
N GLY A 255 2.79 -10.66 -7.20
CA GLY A 255 3.91 -10.23 -6.37
C GLY A 255 4.59 -11.42 -5.69
N ASN A 256 3.82 -12.35 -5.12
CA ASN A 256 4.38 -13.57 -4.53
C ASN A 256 5.10 -14.45 -5.55
N PHE A 257 4.53 -14.60 -6.75
CA PHE A 257 5.15 -15.35 -7.84
C PHE A 257 6.50 -14.76 -8.24
N LEU A 258 6.56 -13.44 -8.47
CA LEU A 258 7.81 -12.75 -8.81
C LEU A 258 8.86 -12.87 -7.70
N LEU A 259 8.48 -12.68 -6.44
CA LEU A 259 9.39 -12.86 -5.30
C LEU A 259 9.98 -14.28 -5.25
N GLY A 260 9.18 -15.30 -5.57
CA GLY A 260 9.64 -16.68 -5.66
C GLY A 260 10.65 -16.91 -6.77
N ALA A 261 10.38 -16.33 -7.96
CA ALA A 261 11.27 -16.41 -9.11
C ALA A 261 12.64 -15.72 -8.88
N LEU A 262 12.71 -14.78 -7.93
CA LEU A 262 13.96 -14.08 -7.60
C LEU A 262 14.91 -14.86 -6.72
N VAL A 263 14.42 -15.77 -5.87
CA VAL A 263 15.24 -16.50 -4.89
C VAL A 263 16.48 -17.15 -5.51
N PRO A 264 16.39 -17.98 -6.57
CA PRO A 264 17.56 -18.64 -7.13
C PRO A 264 18.56 -17.67 -7.81
N ARG A 265 18.15 -16.42 -8.08
CA ARG A 265 18.98 -15.39 -8.73
C ARG A 265 19.66 -14.44 -7.75
N PHE A 266 19.05 -14.18 -6.60
CA PHE A 266 19.51 -13.17 -5.64
C PHE A 266 20.09 -13.77 -4.35
N VAL A 267 19.73 -15.00 -3.99
CA VAL A 267 20.26 -15.67 -2.79
C VAL A 267 21.43 -16.56 -3.21
N LEU A 268 22.65 -16.02 -3.10
CA LEU A 268 23.89 -16.71 -3.43
C LEU A 268 24.38 -17.54 -2.24
N LEU A 269 23.83 -18.76 -2.09
CA LEU A 269 24.28 -19.72 -1.09
C LEU A 269 24.85 -20.96 -1.78
N GLN A 270 26.15 -21.20 -1.58
CA GLN A 270 26.86 -22.36 -2.11
C GLN A 270 27.65 -23.04 -1.01
N LEU A 271 27.66 -24.38 -1.01
CA LEU A 271 28.50 -25.16 -0.10
C LEU A 271 29.94 -25.24 -0.62
N PRO A 272 30.95 -25.22 0.26
CA PRO A 272 32.34 -25.45 -0.11
C PRO A 272 32.52 -26.75 -0.90
N PRO A 273 33.35 -26.77 -1.97
CA PRO A 273 33.58 -27.97 -2.79
C PRO A 273 34.35 -29.07 -2.02
N THR A 274 34.96 -28.73 -0.88
CA THR A 274 35.65 -29.66 0.03
C THR A 274 34.70 -30.61 0.76
N LEU A 275 33.40 -30.26 0.86
CA LEU A 275 32.38 -31.15 1.40
C LEU A 275 31.99 -32.20 0.35
N THR A 276 32.56 -33.40 0.48
CA THR A 276 32.32 -34.51 -0.45
C THR A 276 31.64 -35.70 0.21
N VAL A 277 30.73 -36.36 -0.51
CA VAL A 277 30.16 -37.67 -0.16
C VAL A 277 30.52 -38.65 -1.28
N GLY A 278 31.19 -39.75 -0.94
CA GLY A 278 31.69 -40.71 -1.94
C GLY A 278 32.69 -40.10 -2.93
N GLY A 279 33.47 -39.11 -2.49
CA GLY A 279 34.48 -38.43 -3.32
C GLY A 279 33.93 -37.39 -4.31
N ARG A 280 32.61 -37.13 -4.32
CA ARG A 280 31.98 -36.08 -5.13
C ARG A 280 31.50 -34.93 -4.27
N PRO A 281 31.66 -33.66 -4.70
CA PRO A 281 31.11 -32.52 -3.97
C PRO A 281 29.60 -32.65 -3.83
N ILE A 282 29.06 -32.24 -2.68
CA ILE A 282 27.63 -32.36 -2.38
C ILE A 282 26.78 -31.40 -3.22
N GLN A 283 27.31 -30.22 -3.57
CA GLN A 283 26.56 -29.17 -4.26
C GLN A 283 25.95 -29.64 -5.61
N PRO A 284 26.70 -30.27 -6.54
CA PRO A 284 26.12 -30.82 -7.77
C PRO A 284 25.08 -31.92 -7.55
N LEU A 285 25.18 -32.69 -6.47
CA LEU A 285 24.17 -33.72 -6.14
C LEU A 285 22.84 -33.07 -5.74
N LEU A 286 22.89 -31.99 -4.95
CA LEU A 286 21.71 -31.22 -4.55
C LEU A 286 21.10 -30.48 -5.74
N ASP A 287 21.94 -29.85 -6.57
CA ASP A 287 21.49 -29.14 -7.77
C ASP A 287 20.88 -30.10 -8.81
N GLY A 288 21.27 -31.38 -8.81
CA GLY A 288 20.63 -32.42 -9.60
C GLY A 288 19.21 -32.79 -9.15
N ILE A 289 18.87 -32.61 -7.88
CA ILE A 289 17.51 -32.82 -7.35
C ILE A 289 16.65 -31.59 -7.65
N LEU A 290 17.12 -30.41 -7.24
CA LEU A 290 16.46 -29.14 -7.47
C LEU A 290 17.49 -28.00 -7.41
N PRO A 291 17.79 -27.34 -8.55
CA PRO A 291 18.71 -26.21 -8.53
C PRO A 291 18.22 -25.10 -7.61
N GLY A 292 19.11 -24.59 -6.75
CA GLY A 292 18.75 -23.54 -5.80
C GLY A 292 17.94 -24.02 -4.59
N LEU A 293 17.93 -25.33 -4.30
CA LEU A 293 17.26 -25.88 -3.12
C LEU A 293 17.74 -25.23 -1.81
N LEU A 294 19.05 -25.01 -1.64
CA LEU A 294 19.60 -24.38 -0.45
C LEU A 294 19.12 -22.91 -0.28
N PRO A 295 19.21 -22.05 -1.30
CA PRO A 295 18.55 -20.74 -1.31
C PRO A 295 17.07 -20.76 -0.92
N LEU A 296 16.30 -21.72 -1.45
CA LEU A 296 14.88 -21.88 -1.14
C LEU A 296 14.65 -22.22 0.33
N LEU A 297 15.37 -23.23 0.84
CA LEU A 297 15.26 -23.67 2.23
C LEU A 297 15.65 -22.56 3.20
N LEU A 298 16.72 -21.82 2.90
CA LEU A 298 17.13 -20.67 3.70
C LEU A 298 16.02 -19.60 3.73
N THR A 299 15.45 -19.27 2.57
CA THR A 299 14.40 -18.26 2.46
C THR A 299 13.15 -18.68 3.26
N LEU A 300 12.72 -19.94 3.15
CA LEU A 300 11.59 -20.47 3.90
C LEU A 300 11.86 -20.55 5.41
N ALA A 301 13.09 -20.89 5.81
CA ALA A 301 13.50 -20.91 7.21
C ALA A 301 13.47 -19.50 7.82
N LEU A 302 13.99 -18.49 7.12
CA LEU A 302 13.94 -17.09 7.56
C LEU A 302 12.50 -16.57 7.62
N TRP A 303 11.68 -16.88 6.62
CA TRP A 303 10.26 -16.57 6.66
C TRP A 303 9.58 -17.21 7.88
N TRP A 304 9.87 -18.48 8.18
CA TRP A 304 9.32 -19.15 9.36
C TRP A 304 9.79 -18.52 10.68
N LEU A 305 11.07 -18.15 10.80
CA LEU A 305 11.61 -17.47 11.99
C LEU A 305 10.94 -16.10 12.21
N ILE A 306 10.76 -15.32 11.15
CA ILE A 306 10.17 -13.98 11.25
C ILE A 306 8.65 -14.07 11.45
N ALA A 307 7.94 -14.82 10.60
CA ALA A 307 6.49 -14.83 10.58
C ALA A 307 5.87 -15.72 11.67
N ARG A 308 6.49 -16.86 11.99
CA ARG A 308 5.93 -17.82 12.98
C ARG A 308 6.56 -17.68 14.35
N ARG A 309 7.88 -17.46 14.43
CA ARG A 309 8.59 -17.28 15.71
C ARG A 309 8.70 -15.82 16.16
N ARG A 310 8.25 -14.86 15.34
CA ARG A 310 8.31 -13.41 15.61
C ARG A 310 9.70 -12.92 15.99
N ILE A 311 10.74 -13.54 15.43
CA ILE A 311 12.11 -13.08 15.60
C ILE A 311 12.30 -11.80 14.78
N SER A 312 12.92 -10.80 15.40
CA SER A 312 13.20 -9.52 14.73
C SER A 312 14.06 -9.73 13.47
N PRO A 313 13.70 -9.12 12.32
CA PRO A 313 14.51 -9.18 11.10
C PRO A 313 15.98 -8.79 11.31
N LEU A 314 16.24 -7.82 12.19
CA LEU A 314 17.61 -7.39 12.55
C LEU A 314 18.43 -8.53 13.16
N ARG A 315 17.82 -9.37 14.01
CA ARG A 315 18.49 -10.53 14.60
C ARG A 315 18.77 -11.61 13.56
N CYS A 316 17.83 -11.82 12.62
CA CYS A 316 18.05 -12.74 11.50
C CYS A 316 19.22 -12.27 10.64
N ILE A 317 19.29 -10.98 10.28
CA ILE A 317 20.40 -10.41 9.52
C ILE A 317 21.72 -10.57 10.27
N GLY A 318 21.75 -10.22 11.57
CA GLY A 318 22.95 -10.38 12.40
C GLY A 318 23.41 -11.84 12.49
N GLY A 319 22.48 -12.78 12.65
CA GLY A 319 22.76 -14.21 12.68
C GLY A 319 23.34 -14.73 11.37
N LEU A 320 22.76 -14.34 10.22
CA LEU A 320 23.29 -14.72 8.90
C LEU A 320 24.67 -14.11 8.64
N THR A 321 24.89 -12.86 9.08
CA THR A 321 26.18 -12.18 8.93
C THR A 321 27.25 -12.92 9.74
N LEU A 322 26.97 -13.25 11.00
CA LEU A 322 27.89 -14.01 11.85
C LEU A 322 28.15 -15.40 11.27
N LEU A 323 27.12 -16.11 10.82
CA LEU A 323 27.24 -17.42 10.18
C LEU A 323 28.12 -17.35 8.93
N GLY A 324 27.90 -16.34 8.07
CA GLY A 324 28.71 -16.10 6.88
C GLY A 324 30.17 -15.79 7.19
N LEU A 325 30.45 -15.03 8.25
CA LEU A 325 31.82 -14.75 8.69
C LEU A 325 32.52 -16.00 9.26
N LEU A 326 31.80 -16.83 10.00
CA LEU A 326 32.37 -18.04 10.62
C LEU A 326 32.57 -19.20 9.64
N LEU A 327 31.67 -19.34 8.65
CA LEU A 327 31.73 -20.41 7.66
C LEU A 327 32.41 -20.00 6.35
N GLY A 328 32.56 -18.70 6.10
CA GLY A 328 33.18 -18.15 4.90
C GLY A 328 34.65 -17.76 5.08
N ALA A 329 35.15 -17.71 6.32
CA ALA A 329 36.58 -17.61 6.65
C ALA A 329 37.24 -19.00 6.61
#